data_AF-A0A7H8PP06-F1
#
_entry.id   AF-A0A7H8PP06-F1
#
_cell.length_a   1.000
_cell.length_b   1.000
_cell.length_c   1.000
_cell.angle_alpha   90.00
_cell.angle_beta   90.00
_cell.angle_gamma   90.00
#
_symmetry.space_group_name_H-M   'P 1'
#
loop_
_entity.id
_entity.type
_entity.pdbx_description
1 polymer ?
#
loop_
_entity_poly.entity_id
_entity_poly.type
_entity_poly.pdbx_seq_one_letter_code
_entity_poly.pdbx_strand_id
1 'polypeptide(L)'
;MNVSIRIKNATLDDMQWVNNTYSSIGFTHSDFSNEFIVIAETDQQKCGVGRLVFINNIHKELGGIFVAKKYRGLGIAKKIVLRLLQEKSKGQKIWCLPFKHLFPFYKQCNFILYDHKTQRDVPQSILDKHQWCNKTYDQKVLLLVQE
;
A
#
# COMPACT_ATOMS: atom_id res chain seq x y z
N MET A 1 9.90 20.70 15.48
CA MET A 1 8.79 21.25 14.69
C MET A 1 7.72 20.16 14.55
N ASN A 2 6.50 20.40 15.01
CA ASN A 2 5.39 19.46 14.82
C ASN A 2 4.75 19.75 13.46
N VAL A 3 5.13 19.00 12.43
CA VAL A 3 4.47 19.08 11.12
C VAL A 3 3.10 18.42 11.24
N SER A 4 2.02 19.16 10.95
CA SER A 4 0.67 18.59 10.92
C SER A 4 0.51 17.73 9.67
N ILE A 5 0.20 16.45 9.86
CA ILE A 5 -0.02 15.49 8.76
C ILE A 5 -1.50 15.13 8.74
N ARG A 6 -2.19 15.47 7.65
CA ARG A 6 -3.56 15.08 7.37
C ARG A 6 -3.56 13.92 6.37
N ILE A 7 -4.38 12.90 6.61
CA ILE A 7 -4.69 11.86 5.62
C ILE A 7 -6.12 12.08 5.15
N LYS A 8 -6.33 12.18 3.84
CA LYS A 8 -7.65 12.28 3.23
C LYS A 8 -7.88 11.12 2.25
N ASN A 9 -9.14 10.74 2.06
CA ASN A 9 -9.51 9.89 0.94
C ASN A 9 -9.36 10.70 -0.35
N ALA A 10 -8.81 10.09 -1.39
CA ALA A 10 -8.76 10.72 -2.71
C ALA A 10 -10.17 10.79 -3.31
N THR A 11 -10.44 11.84 -4.07
CA THR A 11 -11.64 11.96 -4.94
C THR A 11 -11.24 11.79 -6.41
N LEU A 12 -12.23 11.78 -7.31
CA LEU A 12 -11.95 11.77 -8.75
C LEU A 12 -11.06 12.95 -9.19
N ASP A 13 -11.25 14.13 -8.60
CA ASP A 13 -10.42 15.32 -8.88
C ASP A 13 -8.94 15.14 -8.47
N ASP A 14 -8.67 14.23 -7.54
CA ASP A 14 -7.31 13.94 -7.11
C ASP A 14 -6.57 13.00 -8.07
N MET A 15 -7.27 12.30 -8.97
CA MET A 15 -6.71 11.19 -9.74
C MET A 15 -5.61 11.60 -10.71
N GLN A 16 -5.71 12.80 -11.29
CA GLN A 16 -4.63 13.31 -12.13
C GLN A 16 -3.32 13.44 -11.32
N TRP A 17 -3.40 13.95 -10.09
CA TRP A 17 -2.22 14.06 -9.22
C TRP A 17 -1.70 12.69 -8.79
N VAL A 18 -2.58 11.75 -8.46
CA VAL A 18 -2.22 10.38 -8.07
C VAL A 18 -1.46 9.68 -9.20
N ASN A 19 -2.01 9.70 -10.42
CA ASN A 19 -1.42 9.01 -11.57
C ASN A 19 -0.15 9.70 -12.08
N ASN A 20 -0.07 11.04 -11.99
CA ASN A 20 1.18 11.77 -12.22
C ASN A 20 2.26 11.37 -11.20
N THR A 21 1.88 11.23 -9.92
CA THR A 21 2.81 10.79 -8.86
C THR A 21 3.32 9.38 -9.13
N TYR A 22 2.44 8.42 -9.45
CA TYR A 22 2.86 7.06 -9.77
C TYR A 22 3.72 6.98 -11.04
N SER A 23 3.36 7.72 -12.10
CA SER A 23 4.16 7.79 -13.32
C SER A 23 5.58 8.28 -13.04
N SER A 24 5.74 9.31 -12.19
CA SER A 24 7.05 9.89 -11.85
C SER A 24 8.00 8.91 -11.14
N ILE A 25 7.48 7.81 -10.60
CA ILE A 25 8.25 6.76 -9.92
C ILE A 25 8.15 5.39 -10.61
N GLY A 26 7.63 5.34 -11.84
CA GLY A 26 7.49 4.12 -12.63
C GLY A 26 6.44 3.12 -12.11
N PHE A 27 5.48 3.58 -11.31
CA PHE A 27 4.39 2.74 -10.81
C PHE A 27 3.22 2.75 -11.80
N THR A 28 2.50 1.63 -11.88
CA THR A 28 1.25 1.52 -12.64
C THR A 28 0.21 2.50 -12.11
N HIS A 29 -0.52 3.13 -13.02
CA HIS A 29 -1.63 4.02 -12.71
C HIS A 29 -2.66 3.34 -11.80
N SER A 30 -3.38 4.15 -11.05
CA SER A 30 -4.52 3.75 -10.25
C SER A 30 -5.80 3.77 -11.07
N ASP A 31 -6.65 2.78 -10.78
CA ASP A 31 -8.03 2.70 -11.24
C ASP A 31 -8.96 3.01 -10.06
N PHE A 32 -9.68 4.12 -10.11
CA PHE A 32 -10.55 4.54 -9.00
C PHE A 32 -11.78 3.63 -8.82
N SER A 33 -12.14 2.83 -9.83
CA SER A 33 -13.35 1.99 -9.80
C SER A 33 -13.27 0.82 -8.81
N ASN A 34 -12.06 0.36 -8.51
CA ASN A 34 -11.79 -0.78 -7.64
C ASN A 34 -10.65 -0.53 -6.65
N GLU A 35 -10.33 0.73 -6.36
CA GLU A 35 -9.32 1.10 -5.40
C GLU A 35 -9.84 2.08 -4.36
N PHE A 36 -9.42 1.88 -3.11
CA PHE A 36 -9.49 2.89 -2.08
C PHE A 36 -8.14 3.57 -1.94
N ILE A 37 -8.09 4.86 -2.25
CA ILE A 37 -6.84 5.63 -2.33
C ILE A 37 -6.84 6.72 -1.26
N VAL A 38 -5.70 6.90 -0.61
CA VAL A 38 -5.51 7.98 0.37
C VAL A 38 -4.31 8.84 0.00
N ILE A 39 -4.43 10.13 0.32
CA ILE A 39 -3.40 11.14 0.10
C ILE A 39 -3.02 11.72 1.45
N ALA A 40 -1.72 11.86 1.68
CA ALA A 40 -1.18 12.59 2.81
C ALA A 40 -0.87 14.02 2.41
N GLU A 41 -1.17 14.96 3.30
CA GLU A 41 -0.92 16.39 3.13
C GLU A 41 -0.21 16.97 4.36
N THR A 42 0.72 17.89 4.11
CA THR A 42 1.40 18.73 5.11
C THR A 42 1.37 20.17 4.61
N ASP A 43 0.93 21.12 5.44
CA ASP A 43 0.82 22.54 5.06
C ASP A 43 0.07 22.73 3.72
N GLN A 44 -1.04 21.99 3.55
CA GLN A 44 -1.87 21.96 2.34
C GLN A 44 -1.17 21.43 1.06
N GLN A 45 0.06 20.90 1.18
CA GLN A 45 0.76 20.26 0.07
C GLN A 45 0.64 18.73 0.15
N LYS A 46 0.19 18.12 -0.95
CA LYS A 46 0.19 16.66 -1.09
C LYS A 46 1.62 16.14 -1.06
N CYS A 47 1.89 15.21 -0.15
CA CYS A 47 3.24 14.74 0.17
C CYS A 47 3.40 13.22 0.13
N GLY A 48 2.31 12.47 0.07
CA GLY A 48 2.33 11.02 -0.04
C GLY A 48 1.00 10.45 -0.53
N VAL A 49 1.05 9.21 -0.97
CA VAL A 49 -0.09 8.47 -1.53
C VAL A 49 0.03 6.99 -1.16
N GLY A 50 -1.11 6.31 -1.10
CA GLY A 50 -1.18 4.86 -1.01
C GLY A 50 -2.55 4.37 -1.45
N ARG A 51 -2.62 3.10 -1.87
CA ARG A 51 -3.85 2.49 -2.35
C ARG A 51 -4.10 1.12 -1.72
N LEU A 52 -5.37 0.76 -1.70
CA LEU A 52 -5.88 -0.55 -1.39
C LEU A 52 -6.72 -1.02 -2.57
N VAL A 53 -6.26 -2.04 -3.29
CA VAL A 53 -6.97 -2.61 -4.45
C VAL A 53 -7.93 -3.67 -3.94
N PHE A 54 -9.21 -3.58 -4.30
CA PHE A 54 -10.21 -4.58 -3.96
C PHE A 54 -10.10 -5.76 -4.94
N ILE A 55 -9.74 -6.95 -4.42
CA ILE A 55 -9.64 -8.17 -5.25
C ILE A 55 -10.99 -8.88 -5.26
N ASN A 56 -11.57 -9.08 -4.08
CA ASN A 56 -12.92 -9.60 -3.89
C ASN A 56 -13.42 -9.22 -2.48
N ASN A 57 -14.55 -9.79 -2.05
CA ASN A 57 -15.17 -9.49 -0.76
C ASN A 57 -14.33 -9.88 0.46
N ILE A 58 -13.32 -10.74 0.30
CA ILE A 58 -12.45 -11.24 1.38
C ILE A 58 -11.06 -10.62 1.30
N HIS A 59 -10.55 -10.38 0.09
CA HIS A 59 -9.15 -10.03 -0.12
C HIS A 59 -8.97 -8.65 -0.74
N LYS A 60 -7.95 -7.95 -0.23
CA LYS A 60 -7.48 -6.68 -0.76
C LYS A 60 -5.96 -6.67 -0.89
N GLU A 61 -5.43 -5.84 -1.77
CA GLU A 61 -3.98 -5.62 -1.92
C GLU A 61 -3.59 -4.22 -1.46
N LEU A 62 -2.70 -4.13 -0.48
CA LEU A 62 -2.05 -2.88 -0.10
C LEU A 62 -0.84 -2.63 -1.00
N GLY A 63 -0.84 -1.50 -1.70
CA GLY A 63 0.25 -1.14 -2.61
C GLY A 63 0.37 0.37 -2.82
N GLY A 64 1.32 0.75 -3.68
CA GLY A 64 1.49 2.15 -4.09
C GLY A 64 1.89 3.11 -2.96
N ILE A 65 2.46 2.62 -1.85
CA ILE A 65 2.86 3.49 -0.75
C ILE A 65 4.05 4.35 -1.19
N PHE A 66 3.85 5.65 -1.29
CA PHE A 66 4.89 6.61 -1.65
C PHE A 66 4.83 7.86 -0.77
N VAL A 67 6.02 8.36 -0.40
CA VAL A 67 6.19 9.65 0.28
C VAL A 67 7.33 10.39 -0.39
N ALA A 68 7.07 11.65 -0.77
CA ALA A 68 8.04 12.51 -1.40
C ALA A 68 9.27 12.72 -0.49
N LYS A 69 10.46 12.73 -1.09
CA LYS A 69 11.76 12.64 -0.36
C LYS A 69 11.88 13.66 0.76
N LYS A 70 11.45 14.92 0.54
CA LYS A 70 11.50 16.01 1.53
C LYS A 70 10.65 15.79 2.79
N TYR A 71 9.70 14.85 2.76
CA TYR A 71 8.80 14.56 3.89
C TYR A 71 9.04 13.17 4.53
N ARG A 72 10.07 12.44 4.09
CA ARG A 72 10.41 11.15 4.69
C ARG A 72 10.95 11.35 6.12
N GLY A 73 10.80 10.32 6.96
CA GLY A 73 11.17 10.39 8.38
C GLY A 73 10.09 11.00 9.29
N LEU A 74 9.04 11.61 8.73
CA LEU A 74 7.95 12.23 9.50
C LEU A 74 6.81 11.24 9.89
N GLY A 75 6.98 9.94 9.63
CA GLY A 75 5.96 8.93 9.92
C GLY A 75 4.75 8.90 8.97
N ILE A 76 4.78 9.66 7.86
CA ILE A 76 3.67 9.76 6.88
C ILE A 76 3.28 8.39 6.30
N ALA A 77 4.26 7.58 5.87
CA ALA A 77 3.99 6.25 5.31
C ALA A 77 3.21 5.37 6.30
N LYS A 78 3.54 5.43 7.60
CA LYS A 78 2.81 4.68 8.64
C LYS A 78 1.37 5.17 8.76
N LYS A 79 1.14 6.49 8.74
CA LYS A 79 -0.22 7.07 8.77
C LYS A 79 -1.06 6.67 7.55
N ILE A 80 -0.45 6.65 6.35
CA ILE A 80 -1.08 6.16 5.12
C ILE A 80 -1.51 4.70 5.29
N VAL A 81 -0.58 3.82 5.65
CA VAL A 81 -0.86 2.38 5.82
C VAL A 81 -1.94 2.16 6.86
N LEU A 82 -1.84 2.79 8.04
CA LEU A 82 -2.85 2.64 9.09
C LEU A 82 -4.24 3.11 8.65
N ARG A 83 -4.34 4.21 7.90
CA ARG A 83 -5.62 4.65 7.35
C ARG A 83 -6.19 3.65 6.35
N LEU A 84 -5.38 3.11 5.44
CA LEU A 84 -5.82 2.09 4.48
C LEU A 84 -6.32 0.82 5.19
N LEU A 85 -5.63 0.40 6.26
CA LEU A 85 -6.03 -0.77 7.04
C LEU A 85 -7.38 -0.62 7.75
N GLN A 86 -7.89 0.61 7.95
CA GLN A 86 -9.22 0.84 8.53
C GLN A 86 -10.36 0.38 7.60
N GLU A 87 -10.09 0.21 6.29
CA GLU A 87 -11.07 -0.35 5.34
C GLU A 87 -11.21 -1.87 5.46
N LYS A 88 -10.47 -2.52 6.35
CA LYS A 88 -10.56 -3.96 6.59
C LYS A 88 -11.70 -4.28 7.55
N SER A 89 -12.70 -5.02 7.11
CA SER A 89 -13.73 -5.61 7.96
C SER A 89 -13.28 -6.92 8.58
N LYS A 90 -14.00 -7.39 9.61
CA LYS A 90 -13.73 -8.68 10.27
C LYS A 90 -13.76 -9.82 9.24
N GLY A 91 -12.74 -10.69 9.28
CA GLY A 91 -12.61 -11.84 8.37
C GLY A 91 -12.01 -11.53 7.00
N GLN A 92 -11.76 -10.26 6.68
CA GLN A 92 -11.03 -9.88 5.47
C GLN A 92 -9.53 -9.91 5.69
N LYS A 93 -8.78 -10.13 4.61
CA LYS A 93 -7.32 -10.17 4.59
C LYS A 93 -6.78 -9.07 3.70
N ILE A 94 -5.73 -8.40 4.16
CA ILE A 94 -4.98 -7.44 3.35
C ILE A 94 -3.60 -8.03 3.05
N TRP A 95 -3.32 -8.21 1.76
CA TRP A 95 -2.04 -8.69 1.25
C TRP A 95 -1.11 -7.53 0.96
N CYS A 96 0.19 -7.72 1.19
CA CYS A 96 1.21 -6.73 0.84
C CYS A 96 2.44 -7.43 0.29
N LEU A 97 3.02 -6.86 -0.77
CA LEU A 97 4.21 -7.39 -1.46
C LEU A 97 5.43 -6.45 -1.32
N PRO A 98 5.96 -6.21 -0.10
CA PRO A 98 7.08 -5.30 0.07
C PRO A 98 8.43 -5.97 -0.17
N PHE A 99 9.44 -5.17 -0.52
CA PHE A 99 10.83 -5.62 -0.47
C PHE A 99 11.20 -6.08 0.95
N LYS A 100 12.07 -7.09 1.06
CA LYS A 100 12.45 -7.72 2.33
C LYS A 100 12.92 -6.74 3.40
N HIS A 101 13.68 -5.71 3.01
CA HIS A 101 14.21 -4.71 3.94
C HIS A 101 13.11 -3.84 4.59
N LEU A 102 11.91 -3.80 4.01
CA LEU A 102 10.75 -3.07 4.54
C LEU A 102 9.93 -3.89 5.54
N PHE A 103 10.24 -5.17 5.75
CA PHE A 103 9.50 -6.02 6.69
C PHE A 103 9.41 -5.43 8.11
N PRO A 104 10.48 -4.85 8.72
CA PRO A 104 10.37 -4.24 10.04
C PRO A 104 9.37 -3.07 10.10
N PHE A 105 9.16 -2.35 8.99
CA PHE A 105 8.15 -1.29 8.91
C PHE A 105 6.73 -1.89 8.88
N TYR A 106 6.48 -2.85 8.01
CA TYR A 106 5.14 -3.47 7.88
C TYR A 106 4.77 -4.31 9.11
N LYS A 107 5.75 -4.91 9.80
CA LYS A 107 5.53 -5.60 11.07
C LYS A 107 4.92 -4.69 12.15
N GLN A 108 5.29 -3.41 12.17
CA GLN A 108 4.68 -2.42 13.09
C GLN A 108 3.22 -2.09 12.74
N CYS A 109 2.75 -2.50 11.56
CA CYS A 109 1.37 -2.38 11.11
C CYS A 109 0.64 -3.74 11.16
N ASN A 110 1.12 -4.66 12.00
CA ASN A 110 0.57 -6.00 12.24
C ASN A 110 0.56 -6.93 11.02
N PHE A 111 1.41 -6.68 10.02
CA PHE A 111 1.65 -7.65 8.96
C PHE A 111 2.56 -8.77 9.45
N ILE A 112 2.23 -10.00 9.05
CA ILE A 112 3.02 -11.21 9.28
C ILE A 112 3.47 -11.79 7.94
N LEU A 113 4.55 -12.59 7.97
CA LEU A 113 4.95 -13.39 6.82
C LEU A 113 3.85 -14.41 6.51
N TYR A 114 3.47 -14.53 5.25
CA TYR A 114 2.62 -15.62 4.80
C TYR A 114 3.38 -16.95 4.84
N ASP A 115 2.74 -17.99 5.37
CA ASP A 115 3.28 -19.34 5.36
C ASP A 115 2.53 -20.20 4.33
N HIS A 116 3.22 -20.55 3.24
CA HIS A 116 2.71 -21.41 2.16
C HIS A 116 2.29 -22.80 2.65
N LYS A 117 2.82 -23.29 3.77
CA LYS A 117 2.44 -24.59 4.34
C LYS A 117 1.05 -24.57 4.96
N THR A 118 0.58 -23.38 5.37
CA THR A 118 -0.75 -23.23 5.99
C THR A 118 -1.89 -23.18 4.98
N GLN A 119 -1.60 -23.26 3.66
CA GLN A 119 -2.58 -23.26 2.57
C GLN A 119 -3.68 -22.21 2.71
N ARG A 120 -3.39 -21.02 3.24
CA ARG A 120 -4.43 -20.00 3.35
C ARG A 120 -4.87 -19.58 1.95
N ASP A 121 -6.16 -19.25 1.81
CA ASP A 121 -6.77 -18.68 0.61
C ASP A 121 -6.05 -17.40 0.17
N VAL A 122 -4.96 -17.51 -0.59
CA VAL A 122 -4.32 -16.37 -1.27
C VAL A 122 -4.94 -16.27 -2.66
N PRO A 123 -5.43 -15.11 -3.08
CA PRO A 123 -5.86 -14.93 -4.45
C PRO A 123 -4.72 -15.24 -5.44
N GLN A 124 -5.03 -15.95 -6.53
CA GLN A 124 -4.06 -16.27 -7.57
C GLN A 124 -3.37 -15.00 -8.11
N SER A 125 -4.11 -13.89 -8.26
CA SER A 125 -3.56 -12.60 -8.69
C SER A 125 -2.44 -12.07 -7.78
N ILE A 126 -2.50 -12.33 -6.47
CA ILE A 126 -1.43 -11.96 -5.53
C ILE A 126 -0.22 -12.88 -5.68
N LEU A 127 -0.46 -14.19 -5.87
CA LEU A 127 0.61 -15.17 -6.07
C LEU A 127 1.37 -14.89 -7.37
N ASP A 128 0.65 -14.65 -8.47
CA ASP A 128 1.23 -14.34 -9.77
C ASP A 128 2.07 -13.05 -9.72
N LYS A 129 1.54 -12.02 -9.06
CA LYS A 129 2.25 -10.76 -8.85
C LYS A 129 3.49 -10.94 -7.97
N HIS A 130 3.41 -11.72 -6.90
CA HIS A 130 4.55 -12.04 -6.03
C HIS A 130 5.66 -12.77 -6.79
N GLN A 131 5.28 -13.74 -7.63
CA GLN A 131 6.21 -14.46 -8.50
C GLN A 131 6.85 -13.53 -9.53
N TRP A 132 6.05 -12.71 -10.21
CA TRP A 132 6.54 -11.71 -11.16
C TRP A 132 7.52 -10.74 -10.50
N CYS A 133 7.19 -10.20 -9.33
CA CYS A 133 8.07 -9.30 -8.60
C CYS A 133 9.43 -9.93 -8.27
N ASN A 134 9.46 -11.20 -7.84
CA ASN A 134 10.71 -11.89 -7.53
C ASN A 134 11.49 -12.37 -8.77
N LYS A 135 10.88 -12.36 -9.96
CA LYS A 135 11.57 -12.57 -11.25
C LYS A 135 12.10 -11.27 -11.85
N THR A 136 11.43 -10.15 -11.58
CA THR A 136 11.70 -8.85 -12.20
C THR A 136 12.68 -7.99 -11.40
N TYR A 137 12.60 -8.02 -10.07
CA TYR A 137 13.46 -7.21 -9.20
C TYR A 137 14.56 -8.06 -8.56
N ASP A 138 15.77 -7.52 -8.50
CA ASP A 138 16.91 -8.17 -7.80
C ASP A 138 16.65 -8.30 -6.29
N GLN A 139 15.88 -7.38 -5.73
CA GLN A 139 15.53 -7.40 -4.32
C GLN A 139 14.39 -8.38 -4.05
N LYS A 140 14.62 -9.31 -3.12
CA LYS A 140 13.60 -10.24 -2.65
C LYS A 140 12.34 -9.51 -2.19
N VAL A 141 11.20 -9.90 -2.75
CA VAL A 141 9.87 -9.41 -2.37
C VAL A 141 9.20 -10.46 -1.49
N LEU A 142 8.68 -10.02 -0.35
CA LEU A 142 7.96 -10.87 0.60
C LEU A 142 6.48 -10.92 0.25
N LEU A 143 5.81 -12.00 0.65
CA LEU A 143 4.35 -12.06 0.71
C LEU A 143 3.95 -11.91 2.17
N LEU A 144 3.30 -10.79 2.49
CA LEU A 144 2.80 -10.49 3.83
C LEU A 144 1.28 -10.47 3.85
N VAL A 145 0.71 -10.74 5.01
CA VAL A 145 -0.73 -10.65 5.26
C VAL A 145 -1.02 -9.98 6.60
N GLN A 146 -2.11 -9.22 6.63
CA GLN A 146 -2.74 -8.73 7.85
C GLN A 146 -4.16 -9.33 7.90
N GLU A 147 -4.47 -10.03 9.00
CA GLU A 147 -5.71 -10.81 9.22
C GLU A 147 -6.63 -10.20 10.27
#